data_AF-A0A9P6WPS0-F1
#
_entry.id   AF-A0A9P6WPS0-F1
#
_cell.length_a   1.000
_cell.length_b   1.000
_cell.length_c   1.000
_cell.angle_alpha   90.00
_cell.angle_beta   90.00
_cell.angle_gamma   90.00
#
_symmetry.space_group_name_H-M   'P 1'
#
loop_
_entity.id
_entity.type
_entity.pdbx_description
1 polymer ?
#
loop_
_entity_poly.entity_id
_entity_poly.type
_entity_poly.pdbx_seq_one_letter_code
_entity_poly.pdbx_strand_id
1 'polypeptide(L)'
;MIDLLSTPKYTQLNEVSKELLTKVDDYALDYNIFLFKGIDNVITEDNDNLKTFINSLFVSIPTEYTKMIYNPIDPNTNNVIPSTTSKLQKRLLSMIIEERHRRDIELLNKQFENKIKYVELEDPHIYEIKSPFYQTFNKSRDEYKSQFDKLALLQSLEYDFEHELDDDSDYQNDNDLIEHFCDDEMLEFSLNNSKNEADVVDSEIVRVLLPLASQVILGENNENEDSEKD
;
A
#
# COMPACT_ATOMS: atom_id res chain seq x y z
N MET A 1 15.12 -4.50 -12.84
CA MET A 1 14.71 -4.96 -11.51
C MET A 1 14.85 -3.83 -10.51
N ILE A 2 13.77 -3.60 -9.77
CA ILE A 2 13.62 -2.53 -8.81
C ILE A 2 14.55 -2.76 -7.60
N ASP A 3 15.27 -1.71 -7.19
CA ASP A 3 16.15 -1.78 -6.02
C ASP A 3 15.36 -1.49 -4.75
N LEU A 4 14.92 -2.55 -4.05
CA LEU A 4 14.15 -2.45 -2.82
C LEU A 4 14.91 -1.87 -1.62
N LEU A 5 16.23 -1.67 -1.71
CA LEU A 5 17.04 -1.06 -0.64
C LEU A 5 17.18 0.45 -0.80
N SER A 6 17.05 0.95 -2.02
CA SER A 6 17.11 2.38 -2.32
C SER A 6 15.82 3.10 -1.90
N THR A 7 15.89 4.40 -1.61
CA THR A 7 14.69 5.23 -1.56
C THR A 7 14.27 5.58 -2.99
N PRO A 8 13.01 5.37 -3.40
CA PRO A 8 12.54 5.77 -4.72
C PRO A 8 12.63 7.28 -4.90
N LYS A 9 12.82 7.72 -6.14
CA LYS A 9 12.91 9.15 -6.48
C LYS A 9 11.82 9.50 -7.49
N TYR A 10 10.89 10.35 -7.06
CA TYR A 10 9.83 10.91 -7.91
C TYR A 10 10.40 11.58 -9.16
N THR A 11 11.57 12.23 -9.04
CA THR A 11 12.24 12.88 -10.17
C THR A 11 12.74 11.89 -11.23
N GLN A 12 12.94 10.62 -10.88
CA GLN A 12 13.38 9.55 -11.78
C GLN A 12 12.23 8.87 -12.53
N LEU A 13 10.98 9.14 -12.15
CA LEU A 13 9.82 8.70 -12.93
C LEU A 13 9.86 9.32 -14.34
N ASN A 14 9.40 8.55 -15.32
CA ASN A 14 9.19 9.04 -16.66
C ASN A 14 7.98 10.01 -16.69
N GLU A 15 7.84 10.77 -17.77
CA GLU A 15 6.76 11.76 -17.86
C GLU A 15 5.36 11.13 -17.93
N VAL A 16 5.23 9.92 -18.48
CA VAL A 16 3.94 9.20 -18.55
C VAL A 16 3.45 8.85 -17.14
N SER A 17 4.29 8.28 -16.30
CA SER A 17 3.98 7.95 -14.91
C SER A 17 3.60 9.19 -14.10
N LYS A 18 4.33 10.30 -14.29
CA LYS A 18 3.98 11.58 -13.65
C LYS A 18 2.62 12.08 -14.12
N GLU A 19 2.34 12.03 -15.41
CA GLU A 19 1.04 12.42 -15.97
C GLU A 19 -0.11 11.55 -15.43
N LEU A 20 0.09 10.23 -15.30
CA LEU A 20 -0.88 9.32 -14.68
C LEU A 20 -1.18 9.75 -13.24
N LEU A 21 -0.12 9.95 -12.43
CA LEU A 21 -0.27 10.42 -11.06
C LEU A 21 -1.03 11.75 -10.97
N THR A 22 -0.84 12.68 -11.90
CA THR A 22 -1.57 13.96 -11.86
C THR A 22 -3.08 13.84 -12.09
N LYS A 23 -3.54 12.73 -12.69
CA LYS A 23 -4.95 12.49 -13.01
C LYS A 23 -5.72 11.86 -11.85
N VAL A 24 -5.05 11.22 -10.91
CA VAL A 24 -5.68 10.58 -9.74
C VAL A 24 -6.40 11.63 -8.89
N ASP A 25 -7.65 11.37 -8.50
CA ASP A 25 -8.44 12.27 -7.65
C ASP A 25 -7.76 12.50 -6.28
N ASP A 26 -7.89 13.70 -5.72
CA ASP A 26 -7.30 14.05 -4.41
C ASP A 26 -7.82 13.14 -3.28
N TYR A 27 -9.10 12.76 -3.30
CA TYR A 27 -9.68 11.84 -2.31
C TYR A 27 -9.03 10.46 -2.41
N ALA A 28 -8.92 9.92 -3.63
CA ALA A 28 -8.38 8.59 -3.86
C ALA A 28 -6.89 8.52 -3.51
N LEU A 29 -6.12 9.54 -3.90
CA LEU A 29 -4.72 9.67 -3.52
C LEU A 29 -4.54 9.69 -2.00
N ASP A 30 -5.27 10.57 -1.31
CA ASP A 30 -5.17 10.73 0.14
C ASP A 30 -5.62 9.47 0.91
N TYR A 31 -6.65 8.78 0.42
CA TYR A 31 -7.14 7.55 1.04
C TYR A 31 -6.12 6.42 0.93
N ASN A 32 -5.47 6.24 -0.23
CA ASN A 32 -4.39 5.26 -0.38
C ASN A 32 -3.17 5.62 0.47
N ILE A 33 -2.79 6.91 0.56
CA ILE A 33 -1.71 7.32 1.46
C ILE A 33 -2.06 6.97 2.92
N PHE A 34 -3.29 7.22 3.34
CA PHE A 34 -3.77 6.87 4.68
C PHE A 34 -3.71 5.36 4.93
N LEU A 35 -4.23 4.55 4.01
CA LEU A 35 -4.19 3.10 4.12
C LEU A 35 -2.76 2.57 4.19
N PHE A 36 -1.90 2.98 3.26
CA PHE A 36 -0.53 2.49 3.17
C PHE A 36 0.30 2.89 4.40
N LYS A 37 0.14 4.11 4.93
CA LYS A 37 0.76 4.51 6.20
C LYS A 37 0.25 3.67 7.37
N GLY A 38 -1.06 3.39 7.42
CA GLY A 38 -1.65 2.55 8.46
C GLY A 38 -1.06 1.14 8.47
N ILE A 39 -0.93 0.54 7.29
CA ILE A 39 -0.36 -0.80 7.09
C ILE A 39 1.15 -0.83 7.44
N ASP A 40 1.94 0.11 6.92
CA ASP A 40 3.39 0.18 7.19
C ASP A 40 3.67 0.35 8.70
N ASN A 41 2.86 1.14 9.41
CA ASN A 41 2.98 1.28 10.87
C ASN A 41 2.77 -0.06 11.58
N VAL A 42 1.78 -0.86 11.19
CA VAL A 42 1.56 -2.18 11.82
C VAL A 42 2.76 -3.11 11.63
N ILE A 43 3.37 -3.10 10.43
CA ILE A 43 4.53 -3.94 10.11
C ILE A 43 5.78 -3.48 10.86
N THR A 44 5.98 -2.16 10.98
CA THR A 44 7.22 -1.57 11.52
C THR A 44 7.21 -1.35 13.03
N GLU A 45 6.05 -1.14 13.65
CA GLU A 45 5.90 -0.92 15.10
C GLU A 45 5.95 -2.22 15.94
N ASP A 46 6.36 -3.33 15.32
CA ASP A 46 6.58 -4.60 16.01
C ASP A 46 5.31 -5.17 16.67
N ASN A 47 4.19 -5.12 15.94
CA ASN A 47 2.87 -5.48 16.45
C ASN A 47 2.78 -6.95 16.91
N ASP A 48 2.66 -7.17 18.22
CA ASP A 48 2.58 -8.50 18.84
C ASP A 48 1.43 -9.37 18.29
N ASN A 49 0.30 -8.76 17.91
CA ASN A 49 -0.82 -9.50 17.35
C ASN A 49 -0.48 -10.05 15.97
N LEU A 50 0.19 -9.25 15.13
CA LEU A 50 0.66 -9.68 13.82
C LEU A 50 1.65 -10.85 13.96
N LYS A 51 2.64 -10.73 14.84
CA LYS A 51 3.60 -11.81 15.12
C LYS A 51 2.92 -13.08 15.60
N THR A 52 2.00 -12.96 16.54
CA THR A 52 1.27 -14.09 17.11
C THR A 52 0.46 -14.80 16.03
N PHE A 53 -0.21 -14.04 15.17
CA PHE A 53 -0.96 -14.60 14.05
C PHE A 53 -0.04 -15.35 13.09
N ILE A 54 1.04 -14.72 12.62
CA ILE A 54 1.98 -15.33 11.68
C ILE A 54 2.55 -16.63 12.26
N ASN A 55 3.04 -16.60 13.51
CA ASN A 55 3.54 -17.79 14.19
C ASN A 55 2.48 -18.89 14.28
N SER A 56 1.22 -18.55 14.59
CA SER A 56 0.12 -19.53 14.62
C SER A 56 -0.17 -20.13 13.25
N LEU A 57 -0.15 -19.32 12.18
CA LEU A 57 -0.36 -19.78 10.82
C LEU A 57 0.75 -20.76 10.38
N PHE A 58 2.01 -20.42 10.65
CA PHE A 58 3.13 -21.30 10.29
C PHE A 58 3.17 -22.61 11.09
N VAL A 59 2.58 -22.64 12.28
CA VAL A 59 2.37 -23.88 13.04
C VAL A 59 1.24 -24.74 12.44
N SER A 60 0.21 -24.14 11.83
CA SER A 60 -0.92 -24.87 11.26
C SER A 60 -0.66 -25.38 9.84
N ILE A 61 0.26 -24.76 9.09
CA ILE A 61 0.65 -25.21 7.75
C ILE A 61 1.32 -26.59 7.82
N PRO A 62 0.85 -27.61 7.06
CA PRO A 62 1.50 -28.91 7.01
C PRO A 62 2.96 -28.79 6.56
N THR A 63 3.86 -29.57 7.18
CA THR A 63 5.31 -29.46 6.99
C THR A 63 5.78 -29.56 5.53
N GLU A 64 5.03 -30.25 4.69
CA GLU A 64 5.28 -30.39 3.26
C GLU A 64 5.08 -29.08 2.46
N TYR A 65 4.24 -28.15 2.95
CA TYR A 65 3.98 -26.85 2.32
C TYR A 65 4.77 -25.69 2.96
N THR A 66 5.42 -25.90 4.12
CA THR A 66 6.14 -24.84 4.84
C THR A 66 7.28 -24.22 4.01
N LYS A 67 7.84 -24.96 3.03
CA LYS A 67 8.87 -24.47 2.11
C LYS A 67 8.32 -23.74 0.87
N MET A 68 7.01 -23.59 0.78
CA MET A 68 6.38 -22.84 -0.31
C MET A 68 6.05 -21.42 0.14
N ILE A 69 5.89 -21.19 1.44
CA ILE A 69 5.42 -19.92 2.01
C ILE A 69 6.58 -19.26 2.74
N TYR A 70 6.85 -18.02 2.37
CA TYR A 70 7.85 -17.18 3.01
C TYR A 70 7.46 -16.89 4.45
N ASN A 71 8.30 -17.29 5.40
CA ASN A 71 8.12 -16.94 6.81
C ASN A 71 8.75 -15.57 7.09
N PRO A 72 7.93 -14.53 7.35
CA PRO A 72 8.44 -13.19 7.58
C PRO A 72 9.00 -13.00 9.00
N ILE A 73 9.03 -14.02 9.87
CA ILE A 73 9.59 -13.88 11.23
C ILE A 73 11.10 -14.14 11.21
N ASP A 74 11.89 -13.15 11.63
CA ASP A 74 13.32 -13.33 11.86
C ASP A 74 13.55 -14.29 13.05
N PRO A 75 14.22 -15.43 12.86
CA PRO A 75 14.44 -16.40 13.93
C PRO A 75 15.33 -15.89 15.07
N ASN A 76 16.11 -14.82 14.84
CA ASN A 76 17.03 -14.26 15.84
C ASN A 76 16.41 -13.14 16.66
N THR A 77 15.59 -12.30 16.02
CA THR A 77 15.01 -11.11 16.65
C THR A 77 13.53 -11.28 16.99
N ASN A 78 12.86 -12.27 16.40
CA ASN A 78 11.41 -12.47 16.48
C ASN A 78 10.62 -11.24 16.00
N ASN A 79 11.19 -10.47 15.07
CA ASN A 79 10.55 -9.33 14.44
C ASN A 79 10.05 -9.72 13.05
N VAL A 80 9.04 -8.98 12.58
CA VAL A 80 8.51 -9.13 11.22
C VAL A 80 9.50 -8.48 10.25
N ILE A 81 10.06 -9.27 9.34
CA ILE A 81 10.80 -8.82 8.18
C ILE A 81 9.78 -8.43 7.11
N PRO A 82 9.83 -7.19 6.58
CA PRO A 82 8.93 -6.79 5.51
C PRO A 82 9.10 -7.70 4.29
N SER A 83 7.96 -8.21 3.81
CA SER A 83 7.82 -8.95 2.57
C SER A 83 8.20 -8.10 1.35
N THR A 84 8.38 -8.73 0.19
CA THR A 84 8.69 -8.01 -1.06
C THR A 84 7.55 -7.08 -1.44
N THR A 85 6.31 -7.53 -1.33
CA THR A 85 5.08 -6.77 -1.55
C THR A 85 4.96 -5.58 -0.62
N SER A 86 5.26 -5.77 0.68
CA SER A 86 5.29 -4.66 1.65
C SER A 86 6.33 -3.60 1.26
N LYS A 87 7.52 -4.03 0.80
CA LYS A 87 8.57 -3.11 0.33
C LYS A 87 8.13 -2.35 -0.92
N LEU A 88 7.52 -3.02 -1.90
CA LEU A 88 6.98 -2.40 -3.10
C LEU A 88 5.90 -1.35 -2.76
N GLN A 89 4.97 -1.68 -1.86
CA GLN A 89 3.95 -0.72 -1.43
C GLN A 89 4.56 0.47 -0.68
N LYS A 90 5.59 0.26 0.13
CA LYS A 90 6.33 1.36 0.79
C LYS A 90 7.02 2.28 -0.22
N ARG A 91 7.55 1.71 -1.31
CA ARG A 91 8.09 2.51 -2.42
C ARG A 91 7.00 3.33 -3.10
N LEU A 92 5.86 2.70 -3.43
CA LEU A 92 4.70 3.39 -3.99
C LEU A 92 4.22 4.52 -3.08
N LEU A 93 4.09 4.25 -1.77
CA LEU A 93 3.75 5.24 -0.74
C LEU A 93 4.64 6.48 -0.82
N SER A 94 5.95 6.28 -0.95
CA SER A 94 6.90 7.40 -1.09
C SER A 94 6.57 8.29 -2.29
N MET A 95 6.25 7.67 -3.44
CA MET A 95 5.96 8.38 -4.68
C MET A 95 4.62 9.12 -4.65
N ILE A 96 3.58 8.52 -4.06
CA ILE A 96 2.28 9.18 -3.95
C ILE A 96 2.28 10.31 -2.90
N ILE A 97 3.16 10.25 -1.89
CA ILE A 97 3.39 11.38 -0.98
C ILE A 97 4.10 12.54 -1.72
N GLU A 98 5.09 12.25 -2.55
CA GLU A 98 5.75 13.27 -3.37
C GLU A 98 4.78 13.95 -4.34
N GLU A 99 3.85 13.18 -4.92
CA GLU A 99 2.78 13.75 -5.74
C GLU A 99 1.86 14.67 -4.92
N ARG A 100 1.45 14.27 -3.72
CA ARG A 100 0.68 15.12 -2.80
C ARG A 100 1.44 16.40 -2.45
N HIS A 101 2.74 16.28 -2.17
CA HIS A 101 3.62 17.42 -1.90
C HIS A 101 3.68 18.40 -3.08
N ARG A 102 3.83 17.88 -4.31
CA ARG A 102 3.79 18.66 -5.54
C ARG A 102 2.46 19.41 -5.69
N ARG A 103 1.32 18.72 -5.49
CA ARG A 103 -0.02 19.32 -5.55
C ARG A 103 -0.23 20.42 -4.51
N ASP A 104 0.29 20.23 -3.30
CA ASP A 104 0.24 21.24 -2.23
C ASP A 104 1.02 22.50 -2.62
N ILE A 105 2.22 22.35 -3.20
CA ILE A 105 2.98 23.47 -3.77
C ILE A 105 2.20 24.17 -4.87
N GLU A 106 1.54 23.43 -5.77
CA GLU A 106 0.72 24.01 -6.84
C GLU A 106 -0.48 24.79 -6.31
N LEU A 107 -1.16 24.26 -5.29
CA LEU A 107 -2.28 24.92 -4.64
C LEU A 107 -1.84 26.22 -3.97
N LEU A 108 -0.72 26.20 -3.24
CA LEU A 108 -0.13 27.39 -2.64
C LEU A 108 0.26 28.40 -3.72
N ASN A 109 0.88 27.94 -4.81
CA ASN A 109 1.26 28.79 -5.93
C ASN A 109 0.08 29.47 -6.62
N LYS A 110 -1.17 28.99 -6.47
CA LYS A 110 -2.36 29.72 -6.94
C LYS A 110 -2.66 30.95 -6.07
N GLN A 111 -2.25 30.95 -4.80
CA GLN A 111 -2.55 32.00 -3.83
C GLN A 111 -1.46 33.08 -3.70
N PHE A 112 -0.23 32.81 -4.16
CA PHE A 112 0.91 33.70 -4.00
C PHE A 112 1.51 34.15 -5.35
N GLU A 113 1.97 35.41 -5.42
CA GLU A 113 2.67 35.94 -6.59
C GLU A 113 4.05 35.30 -6.76
N ASN A 114 4.81 35.19 -5.66
CA ASN A 114 6.10 34.52 -5.63
C ASN A 114 5.89 33.00 -5.61
N LYS A 115 6.33 32.33 -6.67
CA LYS A 115 6.14 30.89 -6.83
C LYS A 115 7.19 30.09 -6.05
N ILE A 116 6.71 29.14 -5.25
CA ILE A 116 7.50 28.09 -4.62
C ILE A 116 7.88 27.09 -5.71
N LYS A 117 9.17 26.77 -5.82
CA LYS A 117 9.65 25.70 -6.69
C LYS A 117 9.50 24.37 -5.98
N TYR A 118 9.09 23.35 -6.73
CA TYR A 118 9.12 21.98 -6.24
C TYR A 118 10.55 21.58 -5.84
N VAL A 119 10.66 20.92 -4.70
CA VAL A 119 11.88 20.30 -4.18
C VAL A 119 11.47 18.93 -3.68
N GLU A 120 12.14 17.89 -4.18
CA GLU A 120 11.92 16.51 -3.72
C GLU A 120 12.30 16.36 -2.25
N LEU A 121 11.50 15.62 -1.50
CA LEU A 121 11.68 15.43 -0.07
C LEU A 121 12.87 14.48 0.19
N GLU A 122 13.61 14.76 1.27
CA GLU A 122 14.67 13.85 1.71
C GLU A 122 14.06 12.54 2.25
N ASP A 123 13.00 12.67 3.03
CA ASP A 123 12.16 11.56 3.49
C ASP A 123 10.68 11.93 3.29
N PRO A 124 9.98 11.31 2.32
CA PRO A 124 8.55 11.52 2.12
C PRO A 124 7.69 11.11 3.32
N HIS A 125 8.10 10.13 4.12
CA HIS A 125 7.21 9.54 5.14
C HIS A 125 6.93 10.51 6.31
N ILE A 126 7.85 11.44 6.57
CA ILE A 126 7.68 12.50 7.58
C ILE A 126 6.86 13.69 7.08
N TYR A 127 6.48 13.72 5.80
CA TYR A 127 5.69 14.82 5.25
C TYR A 127 4.30 14.90 5.90
N GLU A 128 3.95 16.10 6.36
CA GLU A 128 2.67 16.37 6.97
C GLU A 128 1.63 16.76 5.90
N ILE A 129 0.77 15.81 5.55
CA ILE A 129 -0.27 15.98 4.52
C ILE A 129 -1.39 16.85 5.08
N LYS A 130 -1.61 18.02 4.49
CA LYS A 130 -2.57 19.02 4.97
C LYS A 130 -3.97 18.91 4.36
N SER A 131 -4.13 18.03 3.37
CA SER A 131 -5.40 17.87 2.67
C SER A 131 -6.56 17.55 3.63
N PRO A 132 -7.74 18.18 3.47
CA PRO A 132 -8.90 17.91 4.31
C PRO A 132 -9.32 16.44 4.30
N PHE A 133 -9.24 15.73 3.17
CA PHE A 133 -9.62 14.32 3.09
C PHE A 133 -8.71 13.46 3.98
N TYR A 134 -7.38 13.57 3.78
CA TYR A 134 -6.41 12.88 4.63
C TYR A 134 -6.60 13.18 6.12
N GLN A 135 -6.83 14.44 6.47
CA GLN A 135 -7.05 14.85 7.87
C GLN A 135 -8.33 14.24 8.47
N THR A 136 -9.38 14.08 7.68
CA THR A 136 -10.61 13.38 8.10
C THR A 136 -10.32 11.91 8.37
N PHE A 137 -9.68 11.20 7.44
CA PHE A 137 -9.32 9.78 7.65
C PHE A 137 -8.42 9.59 8.87
N ASN A 138 -7.41 10.46 9.03
CA ASN A 138 -6.47 10.37 10.14
C ASN A 138 -7.13 10.64 11.51
N LYS A 139 -8.22 11.43 11.57
CA LYS A 139 -9.01 11.60 12.81
C LYS A 139 -9.78 10.34 13.18
N SER A 140 -10.24 9.59 12.17
CA SER A 140 -10.93 8.31 12.35
C SER A 140 -9.98 7.11 12.37
N ARG A 141 -8.65 7.32 12.44
CA ARG A 141 -7.63 6.26 12.32
C ARG A 141 -7.90 5.02 13.19
N ASP A 142 -8.35 5.22 14.42
CA ASP A 142 -8.63 4.13 15.36
C ASP A 142 -9.75 3.19 14.87
N GLU A 143 -10.72 3.71 14.11
CA GLU A 143 -11.80 2.93 13.51
C GLU A 143 -11.28 1.96 12.44
N TYR A 144 -10.17 2.32 11.78
CA TYR A 144 -9.53 1.54 10.72
C TYR A 144 -8.47 0.56 11.25
N LYS A 145 -8.19 0.54 12.55
CA LYS A 145 -7.12 -0.28 13.14
C LYS A 145 -7.22 -1.76 12.73
N SER A 146 -8.42 -2.34 12.82
CA SER A 146 -8.63 -3.74 12.43
C SER A 146 -8.37 -3.99 10.94
N GLN A 147 -8.66 -3.02 10.08
CA GLN A 147 -8.39 -3.12 8.65
C GLN A 147 -6.88 -3.06 8.38
N PHE A 148 -6.14 -2.16 9.04
CA PHE A 148 -4.68 -2.11 8.94
C PHE A 148 -4.04 -3.42 9.39
N ASP A 149 -4.47 -3.98 10.53
CA ASP A 149 -3.95 -5.25 11.04
C ASP A 149 -4.18 -6.40 10.02
N LYS A 150 -5.39 -6.47 9.44
CA LYS A 150 -5.73 -7.47 8.42
C LYS A 150 -4.91 -7.31 7.15
N LEU A 151 -4.78 -6.09 6.63
CA LEU A 151 -4.04 -5.83 5.41
C LEU A 151 -2.53 -6.05 5.62
N ALA A 152 -1.97 -5.65 6.77
CA ALA A 152 -0.57 -5.93 7.12
C ALA A 152 -0.29 -7.43 7.20
N LEU A 153 -1.22 -8.19 7.77
CA LEU A 153 -1.14 -9.64 7.73
C LEU A 153 -1.12 -10.16 6.30
N LEU A 154 -2.07 -9.72 5.47
CA LEU A 154 -2.15 -10.16 4.07
C LEU A 154 -0.86 -9.82 3.29
N GLN A 155 -0.30 -8.64 3.48
CA GLN A 155 0.96 -8.30 2.81
C GLN A 155 2.14 -9.17 3.27
N SER A 156 2.06 -9.75 4.47
CA SER A 156 3.14 -10.56 5.05
C SER A 156 3.14 -12.02 4.59
N LEU A 157 2.08 -12.49 3.91
CA LEU A 157 2.00 -13.87 3.42
C LEU A 157 2.34 -13.94 1.93
N GLU A 158 3.59 -14.29 1.62
CA GLU A 158 4.09 -14.48 0.25
C GLU A 158 4.43 -15.95 0.01
N TYR A 159 4.35 -16.40 -1.24
CA TYR A 159 5.11 -17.58 -1.63
C TYR A 159 6.60 -17.25 -1.70
N ASP A 160 7.46 -18.24 -1.47
CA ASP A 160 8.92 -18.06 -1.55
C ASP A 160 9.36 -17.52 -2.92
N PHE A 161 8.66 -17.88 -4.01
CA PHE A 161 8.97 -17.37 -5.35
C PHE A 161 8.56 -15.90 -5.55
N GLU A 162 7.53 -15.40 -4.85
CA GLU A 162 7.16 -13.98 -4.90
C GLU A 162 8.17 -13.10 -4.16
N HIS A 163 8.86 -13.70 -3.19
CA HIS A 163 9.87 -13.02 -2.39
C HIS A 163 11.11 -12.67 -3.22
N GLU A 164 11.48 -13.54 -4.17
CA GLU A 164 12.60 -13.35 -5.09
C GLU A 164 12.12 -12.61 -6.35
N LEU A 165 12.27 -11.29 -6.40
CA LEU A 165 12.03 -10.55 -7.65
C LEU A 165 12.94 -11.11 -8.75
N ASP A 166 12.35 -11.55 -9.87
CA ASP A 166 13.05 -12.09 -11.02
C ASP A 166 12.78 -11.26 -12.30
N ASP A 167 13.37 -11.68 -13.42
CA ASP A 167 13.22 -10.99 -14.70
C ASP A 167 11.79 -11.07 -15.27
N ASP A 168 10.96 -12.00 -14.77
CA ASP A 168 9.56 -12.21 -15.16
C ASP A 168 8.57 -11.48 -14.22
N SER A 169 9.06 -10.79 -13.19
CA SER A 169 8.24 -10.00 -12.26
C SER A 169 7.54 -8.83 -12.96
N ASP A 170 6.28 -8.59 -12.58
CA ASP A 170 5.47 -7.46 -13.03
C ASP A 170 6.07 -6.09 -12.63
N TYR A 171 6.99 -6.04 -11.66
CA TYR A 171 7.56 -4.80 -11.12
C TYR A 171 9.07 -4.71 -11.38
N GLN A 172 9.44 -4.28 -12.59
CA GLN A 172 10.84 -4.13 -12.99
C GLN A 172 11.46 -2.80 -12.57
N ASN A 173 10.64 -1.76 -12.39
CA ASN A 173 11.05 -0.43 -11.99
C ASN A 173 9.91 0.39 -11.35
N ASP A 174 10.23 1.59 -10.83
CA ASP A 174 9.26 2.45 -10.16
C ASP A 174 8.10 2.93 -11.06
N ASN A 175 8.29 3.00 -12.39
CA ASN A 175 7.20 3.36 -13.31
C ASN A 175 6.15 2.25 -13.37
N ASP A 176 6.54 0.98 -13.35
CA ASP A 176 5.61 -0.15 -13.39
C ASP A 176 4.69 -0.11 -12.16
N LEU A 177 5.24 0.23 -10.98
CA LEU A 177 4.44 0.44 -9.77
C LEU A 177 3.40 1.56 -9.93
N ILE A 178 3.76 2.66 -10.60
CA ILE A 178 2.84 3.77 -10.87
C ILE A 178 1.77 3.35 -11.87
N GLU A 179 2.15 2.67 -12.95
CA GLU A 179 1.22 2.20 -13.98
C GLU A 179 0.19 1.22 -13.39
N HIS A 180 0.61 0.28 -12.54
CA HIS A 180 -0.29 -0.62 -11.83
C HIS A 180 -1.18 0.09 -10.80
N PHE A 181 -0.66 1.12 -10.12
CA PHE A 181 -1.46 1.91 -9.17
C PHE A 181 -2.52 2.77 -9.89
N CYS A 182 -2.18 3.33 -11.05
CA CYS A 182 -3.04 4.21 -11.84
C CYS A 182 -3.83 3.45 -12.91
N ASP A 183 -4.51 2.37 -12.53
CA ASP A 183 -5.40 1.65 -13.44
C ASP A 183 -6.63 2.47 -13.85
N ASP A 184 -7.40 1.95 -14.81
CA ASP A 184 -8.57 2.64 -15.36
C ASP A 184 -9.60 2.99 -14.26
N GLU A 185 -9.85 2.09 -13.31
CA GLU A 185 -10.78 2.35 -12.20
C GLU A 185 -10.31 3.51 -11.31
N MET A 186 -9.01 3.59 -11.00
CA MET A 186 -8.43 4.68 -10.22
C MET A 186 -8.50 6.01 -10.96
N LEU A 187 -8.26 5.99 -12.27
CA LEU A 187 -8.24 7.18 -13.12
C LEU A 187 -9.65 7.69 -13.49
N GLU A 188 -10.63 6.79 -13.59
CA GLU A 188 -12.02 7.13 -13.86
C GLU A 188 -12.77 7.58 -12.61
N PHE A 189 -12.25 7.27 -11.42
CA PHE A 189 -12.83 7.72 -10.16
C PHE A 189 -12.84 9.25 -10.08
N SER A 190 -14.00 9.80 -9.74
CA SER A 190 -14.17 11.19 -9.37
C SER A 190 -15.21 11.31 -8.27
N LEU A 191 -14.85 12.01 -7.18
CA LEU A 191 -15.77 12.29 -6.10
C LEU A 191 -16.77 13.38 -6.50
N ASN A 192 -17.80 12.99 -7.25
CA ASN A 192 -18.97 13.85 -7.49
C ASN A 192 -19.83 13.93 -6.23
N ASN A 193 -20.50 15.07 -5.99
CA ASN A 193 -21.41 15.32 -4.85
C ASN A 193 -22.54 14.28 -4.63
N SER A 194 -22.67 13.27 -5.49
CA SER A 194 -23.68 12.20 -5.43
C SER A 194 -23.23 10.90 -4.75
N LYS A 195 -21.93 10.70 -4.50
CA LYS A 195 -21.43 9.51 -3.77
C LYS A 195 -21.25 9.87 -2.29
N ASN A 196 -21.81 9.08 -1.38
CA ASN A 196 -21.56 9.24 0.06
C ASN A 196 -20.15 8.71 0.37
N GLU A 197 -19.42 9.29 1.32
CA GLU A 197 -18.08 8.80 1.72
C GLU A 197 -18.11 7.29 2.04
N ALA A 198 -19.19 6.81 2.67
CA ALA A 198 -19.39 5.40 2.98
C ALA A 198 -19.49 4.48 1.74
N ASP A 199 -19.91 4.99 0.59
CA ASP A 199 -20.02 4.23 -0.67
C ASP A 199 -18.68 4.17 -1.42
N VAL A 200 -17.72 5.05 -1.07
CA VAL A 200 -16.42 5.18 -1.73
C VAL A 200 -15.34 4.33 -1.04
N VAL A 201 -15.56 3.97 0.23
CA VAL A 201 -14.61 3.16 1.03
C VAL A 201 -14.41 1.75 0.44
N ASP A 202 -15.42 1.19 -0.26
CA ASP A 202 -15.40 -0.20 -0.68
C ASP A 202 -15.17 -0.38 -2.20
N SER A 203 -13.99 -0.91 -2.53
CA SER A 203 -13.50 -1.47 -3.81
C SER A 203 -12.91 -0.53 -4.88
N GLU A 204 -13.54 0.58 -5.26
CA GLU A 204 -13.13 1.29 -6.50
C GLU A 204 -11.74 1.95 -6.43
N ILE A 205 -11.31 2.39 -5.24
CA ILE A 205 -10.09 3.21 -5.09
C ILE A 205 -9.00 2.55 -4.24
N VAL A 206 -9.24 1.38 -3.65
CA VAL A 206 -8.22 0.70 -2.83
C VAL A 206 -7.23 0.00 -3.74
N ARG A 207 -5.93 0.36 -3.66
CA ARG A 207 -4.85 -0.24 -4.46
C ARG A 207 -3.75 -0.87 -3.60
N VAL A 208 -4.16 -1.50 -2.50
CA VAL A 208 -3.25 -2.25 -1.64
C VAL A 208 -2.74 -3.46 -2.42
N LEU A 209 -1.41 -3.59 -2.52
CA LEU A 209 -0.79 -4.75 -3.14
C LEU A 209 -0.95 -5.96 -2.22
N LEU A 210 -1.50 -7.05 -2.75
CA LEU A 210 -1.70 -8.30 -2.01
C LEU A 210 -0.97 -9.44 -2.72
N PRO A 211 -0.08 -10.18 -2.03
CA PRO A 211 0.58 -11.33 -2.61
C PRO A 211 -0.41 -12.44 -2.96
N LEU A 212 -0.04 -13.29 -3.93
CA LEU A 212 -0.85 -14.41 -4.37
C LEU A 212 -1.10 -15.40 -3.23
N ALA A 213 -0.08 -15.70 -2.42
CA ALA A 213 -0.25 -16.60 -1.28
C ALA A 213 -1.39 -16.17 -0.35
N SER A 214 -1.50 -14.87 -0.07
CA SER A 214 -2.62 -14.32 0.71
C SER A 214 -3.99 -14.53 0.07
N GLN A 215 -4.08 -14.32 -1.24
CA GLN A 215 -5.33 -14.49 -1.98
C GLN A 215 -5.80 -15.94 -1.94
N VAL A 216 -4.87 -16.90 -2.04
CA VAL A 216 -5.18 -18.34 -2.00
C VAL A 216 -5.47 -18.81 -0.58
N ILE A 217 -4.55 -18.58 0.37
CA ILE A 217 -4.63 -19.12 1.74
C ILE A 217 -5.85 -18.61 2.49
N LEU A 218 -6.24 -17.35 2.26
CA LEU A 218 -7.36 -16.73 2.98
C LEU A 218 -8.63 -16.65 2.13
N GLY A 219 -8.55 -16.79 0.80
CA GLY A 219 -9.70 -16.90 -0.09
C GLY A 219 -10.44 -18.24 0.03
N GLU A 220 -9.71 -19.35 0.17
CA GLU A 220 -10.30 -20.70 0.29
C GLU A 220 -11.13 -20.90 1.58
N ASN A 221 -10.92 -20.07 2.61
CA ASN A 221 -11.70 -20.14 3.85
C ASN A 221 -13.11 -19.54 3.72
N ASN A 222 -13.39 -18.72 2.71
CA ASN A 222 -14.70 -18.09 2.52
C ASN A 222 -15.64 -18.90 1.61
N GLU A 223 -15.15 -19.83 0.79
CA GLU A 223 -16.01 -20.64 -0.09
C GLU A 223 -16.69 -21.82 0.63
N ASN A 224 -16.23 -22.18 1.84
CA ASN A 224 -16.75 -23.33 2.59
C ASN A 224 -17.83 -22.99 3.65
N GLU A 225 -18.19 -21.72 3.85
CA GLU A 225 -19.23 -21.34 4.82
C GLU A 225 -20.66 -21.31 4.22
N ASP A 226 -20.82 -21.39 2.90
CA ASP A 226 -22.14 -21.33 2.23
C ASP A 226 -22.68 -22.69 1.73
N SER A 227 -22.03 -23.81 2.05
CA SER A 227 -22.47 -25.16 1.62
C SER A 227 -23.05 -26.06 2.71
N GLU A 228 -23.48 -25.51 3.86
CA GLU A 228 -24.28 -26.25 4.86
C GLU A 228 -25.63 -25.57 5.16
N LYS A 229 -26.49 -25.48 4.14
CA LYS A 229 -27.95 -25.45 4.34
C LYS A 229 -28.66 -26.22 3.22
N ASP A 230 -28.70 -27.54 3.37
CA ASP A 230 -29.73 -28.40 2.79
C ASP A 230 -30.50 -29.10 3.93
#